data_AF-A0AAD6RWP8-F1
#
_entry.id   AF-A0AAD6RWP8-F1
#
_cell.length_a   1.000
_cell.length_b   1.000
_cell.length_c   1.000
_cell.angle_alpha   90.00
_cell.angle_beta   90.00
_cell.angle_gamma   90.00
#
_symmetry.space_group_name_H-M   'P 1'
#
loop_
_entity.id
_entity.type
_entity.pdbx_description
1 polymer ?
#
loop_
_entity_poly.entity_id
_entity_poly.type
_entity_poly.pdbx_seq_one_letter_code
_entity_poly.pdbx_strand_id
1 'polypeptide(L)'
;MPLAQGICLNPFALADSITCAYEPSWVIEMSGDTRVQIWQKVSFGTANSLNQLWMVKTAGPGNYILRNLRSGTVMDLADGSPKNHTSIIGFQYYGNSNQQWEIIEAAYVNLAGNYHVDGQPIIGYEYTDETDELWKFERRDASAVDIVRIAGSVAMDAHPTSANPMYYVPPIALLSEVWLGFSLSSDDKALEFRTAFIKWAEGNIRAAVDLSLLVGSAKALDHPDKAGVNWTLSDNYGGVVFFSPGTGSVTVSPGGSLFGLF
;
A
#
# COMPACT_ATOMS: atom_id res chain seq x y z
N MET A 1 -32.30 2.00 11.81
CA MET A 1 -31.20 2.67 11.09
C MET A 1 -30.40 1.55 10.45
N PRO A 2 -30.26 1.47 9.12
CA PRO A 2 -29.40 0.45 8.57
C PRO A 2 -27.96 0.94 8.61
N LEU A 3 -27.12 0.21 9.35
CA LEU A 3 -25.67 0.32 9.31
C LEU A 3 -25.22 -0.33 7.98
N ALA A 4 -24.36 0.33 7.22
CA ALA A 4 -23.67 -0.33 6.11
C ALA A 4 -22.80 -1.44 6.73
N GLN A 5 -23.05 -2.69 6.34
CA GLN A 5 -22.49 -3.83 7.07
C GLN A 5 -21.05 -4.13 6.65
N GLY A 6 -20.28 -4.48 7.69
CA GLY A 6 -18.83 -4.38 7.76
C GLY A 6 -18.07 -5.50 7.05
N ILE A 7 -16.80 -5.20 6.81
CA ILE A 7 -15.83 -6.13 6.24
C ILE A 7 -15.17 -6.82 7.44
N CYS A 8 -15.32 -8.14 7.58
CA CYS A 8 -14.72 -8.90 8.67
C CYS A 8 -13.26 -9.25 8.35
N LEU A 9 -12.34 -8.78 9.19
CA LEU A 9 -10.89 -8.79 8.94
C LEU A 9 -10.09 -9.70 9.88
N ASN A 10 -8.97 -10.15 9.34
CA ASN A 10 -7.83 -10.71 10.08
C ASN A 10 -6.98 -9.57 10.70
N PRO A 11 -6.51 -9.68 11.97
CA PRO A 11 -5.99 -8.58 12.81
C PRO A 11 -4.70 -7.85 12.39
N PHE A 12 -4.26 -7.90 11.14
CA PHE A 12 -2.99 -7.26 10.72
C PHE A 12 -3.13 -5.82 10.19
N ALA A 13 -4.35 -5.32 10.03
CA ALA A 13 -4.57 -3.91 9.66
C ALA A 13 -4.66 -3.04 10.92
N LEU A 14 -3.70 -2.14 11.09
CA LEU A 14 -3.81 -1.07 12.08
C LEU A 14 -4.67 0.06 11.53
N ALA A 15 -5.22 0.90 12.41
CA ALA A 15 -5.76 2.19 12.00
C ALA A 15 -4.67 2.99 11.28
N ASP A 16 -5.04 3.66 10.20
CA ASP A 16 -4.12 4.44 9.34
C ASP A 16 -3.06 3.56 8.65
N SER A 17 -3.51 2.47 8.01
CA SER A 17 -2.64 1.55 7.28
C SER A 17 -2.92 1.51 5.77
N ILE A 18 -1.96 1.04 4.99
CA ILE A 18 -2.14 0.70 3.57
C ILE A 18 -2.15 -0.82 3.46
N THR A 19 -3.13 -1.35 2.76
CA THR A 19 -3.40 -2.78 2.72
C THR A 19 -3.96 -3.22 1.39
N CYS A 20 -3.87 -4.52 1.13
CA CYS A 20 -4.69 -5.20 0.13
C CYS A 20 -5.67 -6.12 0.87
N ALA A 21 -6.96 -6.04 0.53
CA ALA A 21 -7.97 -7.00 0.98
C ALA A 21 -7.99 -8.17 0.00
N TYR A 22 -7.68 -9.38 0.46
CA TYR A 22 -7.43 -10.52 -0.42
C TYR A 22 -7.79 -11.89 0.16
N GLU A 23 -8.10 -12.80 -0.75
CA GLU A 23 -7.87 -14.23 -0.63
C GLU A 23 -6.57 -14.59 -1.38
N PRO A 24 -5.94 -15.77 -1.18
CA PRO A 24 -4.59 -16.05 -1.70
C PRO A 24 -4.32 -15.70 -3.18
N SER A 25 -5.35 -15.71 -4.03
CA SER A 25 -5.27 -15.37 -5.46
C SER A 25 -6.13 -14.17 -5.89
N TRP A 26 -7.01 -13.64 -5.04
CA TRP A 26 -8.07 -12.70 -5.43
C TRP A 26 -8.13 -11.52 -4.48
N VAL A 27 -8.33 -10.32 -5.00
CA VAL A 27 -8.29 -9.09 -4.22
C VAL A 27 -9.47 -8.19 -4.50
N ILE A 28 -9.75 -7.27 -3.59
CA ILE A 28 -10.58 -6.10 -3.86
C ILE A 28 -9.78 -5.13 -4.73
N GLU A 29 -10.22 -4.95 -5.97
CA GLU A 29 -9.65 -3.99 -6.91
C GLU A 29 -10.63 -2.85 -7.20
N MET A 30 -10.08 -1.65 -7.41
CA MET A 30 -10.81 -0.57 -8.08
C MET A 30 -10.39 -0.39 -9.54
N SER A 31 -11.31 -0.65 -10.47
CA SER A 31 -11.04 -0.52 -11.91
C SER A 31 -11.78 0.67 -12.53
N GLY A 32 -11.06 1.47 -13.33
CA GLY A 32 -11.63 2.67 -13.97
C GLY A 32 -12.13 3.71 -12.96
N ASP A 33 -11.45 3.83 -11.82
CA ASP A 33 -11.68 4.80 -10.74
C ASP A 33 -13.02 4.70 -9.99
N THR A 34 -13.92 3.79 -10.39
CA THR A 34 -15.31 3.74 -9.91
C THR A 34 -15.86 2.34 -9.64
N ARG A 35 -15.27 1.28 -10.20
CA ARG A 35 -15.81 -0.09 -10.04
C ARG A 35 -15.00 -0.85 -9.00
N VAL A 36 -15.65 -1.22 -7.90
CA VAL A 36 -15.05 -2.07 -6.86
C VAL A 36 -15.48 -3.51 -7.12
N GLN A 37 -14.49 -4.38 -7.33
CA GLN A 37 -14.72 -5.73 -7.83
C GLN A 37 -13.61 -6.68 -7.42
N ILE A 38 -13.88 -7.98 -7.53
CA ILE A 38 -12.87 -9.02 -7.41
C ILE A 38 -11.95 -8.98 -8.63
N TRP A 39 -10.65 -9.07 -8.39
CA TRP A 39 -9.67 -9.22 -9.44
C TRP A 39 -8.54 -10.16 -9.02
N GLN A 40 -7.90 -10.80 -9.98
CA GLN A 40 -6.72 -11.60 -9.68
C GLN A 40 -5.61 -10.72 -9.07
N LYS A 41 -5.00 -11.17 -7.98
CA LYS A 41 -3.86 -10.47 -7.36
C LYS A 41 -2.73 -10.32 -8.38
N VAL A 42 -2.32 -9.09 -8.65
CA VAL A 42 -1.16 -8.82 -9.50
C VAL A 42 0.11 -8.67 -8.64
N SER A 43 1.27 -8.80 -9.30
CA SER A 43 2.51 -8.39 -8.66
C SER A 43 2.46 -6.88 -8.37
N PHE A 44 2.80 -6.48 -7.14
CA PHE A 44 2.81 -5.08 -6.70
C PHE A 44 3.93 -4.24 -7.35
N GLY A 45 4.62 -4.77 -8.36
CA GLY A 45 5.71 -4.11 -9.08
C GLY A 45 5.28 -3.24 -10.27
N THR A 46 3.99 -2.94 -10.42
CA THR A 46 3.48 -2.12 -11.54
C THR A 46 2.56 -1.01 -11.07
N ALA A 47 2.43 0.07 -11.86
CA ALA A 47 1.44 1.12 -11.60
C ALA A 47 0.00 0.61 -11.48
N ASN A 48 -0.36 -0.47 -12.21
CA ASN A 48 -1.70 -1.07 -12.16
C ASN A 48 -2.01 -1.69 -10.80
N SER A 49 -1.00 -2.16 -10.09
CA SER A 49 -1.17 -2.78 -8.78
C SER A 49 -1.66 -1.80 -7.70
N LEU A 50 -1.54 -0.48 -7.94
CA LEU A 50 -2.09 0.57 -7.08
C LEU A 50 -3.63 0.52 -7.01
N ASN A 51 -4.30 -0.09 -7.99
CA ASN A 51 -5.74 -0.34 -7.98
C ASN A 51 -6.16 -1.35 -6.90
N GLN A 52 -5.22 -2.18 -6.43
CA GLN A 52 -5.43 -3.24 -5.45
C GLN A 52 -4.99 -2.83 -4.03
N LEU A 53 -4.56 -1.57 -3.87
CA LEU A 53 -4.09 -1.03 -2.60
C LEU A 53 -5.07 0.00 -2.04
N TRP A 54 -5.35 -0.14 -0.76
CA TRP A 54 -6.33 0.63 -0.02
C TRP A 54 -5.69 1.26 1.21
N MET A 55 -5.81 2.58 1.31
CA MET A 55 -5.50 3.33 2.50
C MET A 55 -6.69 3.29 3.44
N VAL A 56 -6.51 2.65 4.60
CA VAL A 56 -7.50 2.48 5.67
C VAL A 56 -7.24 3.55 6.72
N LYS A 57 -8.09 4.59 6.78
CA LYS A 57 -8.00 5.65 7.80
C LYS A 57 -9.16 5.57 8.77
N THR A 58 -8.96 5.93 10.04
CA THR A 58 -10.09 6.01 10.98
C THR A 58 -11.06 7.15 10.62
N ALA A 59 -12.36 6.88 10.70
CA ALA A 59 -13.45 7.87 10.60
C ALA A 59 -14.05 8.23 11.97
N GLY A 60 -13.50 7.66 13.04
CA GLY A 60 -14.06 7.69 14.39
C GLY A 60 -13.98 6.31 15.05
N PRO A 61 -14.42 6.17 16.31
CA PRO A 61 -14.37 4.90 17.02
C PRO A 61 -15.05 3.77 16.22
N GLY A 62 -14.29 2.72 15.92
CA GLY A 62 -14.77 1.51 15.21
C GLY A 62 -15.05 1.68 13.71
N ASN A 63 -14.91 2.88 13.15
CA ASN A 63 -15.25 3.16 11.75
C ASN A 63 -14.02 3.57 10.94
N TYR A 64 -13.99 3.12 9.68
CA TYR A 64 -12.86 3.32 8.78
C TYR A 64 -13.29 3.76 7.39
N ILE A 65 -12.41 4.50 6.72
CA ILE A 65 -12.52 4.84 5.31
C ILE A 65 -11.49 4.01 4.57
N LEU A 66 -11.94 3.32 3.50
CA LEU A 66 -11.05 2.60 2.59
C LEU A 66 -10.93 3.43 1.32
N ARG A 67 -9.77 4.07 1.14
CA ARG A 67 -9.48 4.91 -0.02
C ARG A 67 -8.52 4.21 -0.97
N ASN A 68 -8.86 4.09 -2.23
CA ASN A 68 -8.00 3.43 -3.20
C ASN A 68 -6.79 4.31 -3.54
N LEU A 69 -5.59 3.71 -3.56
CA LEU A 69 -4.33 4.43 -3.82
C LEU A 69 -4.30 5.06 -5.20
N ARG A 70 -4.76 4.35 -6.25
CA ARG A 70 -4.72 4.84 -7.63
C ARG A 70 -5.76 5.92 -7.90
N SER A 71 -7.02 5.68 -7.57
CA SER A 71 -8.13 6.56 -7.98
C SER A 71 -8.30 7.76 -7.05
N GLY A 72 -7.97 7.61 -5.77
CA GLY A 72 -8.27 8.57 -4.72
C GLY A 72 -9.71 8.59 -4.23
N THR A 73 -10.60 7.80 -4.86
CA THR A 73 -11.98 7.61 -4.42
C THR A 73 -12.04 6.60 -3.27
N VAL A 74 -13.13 6.64 -2.52
CA VAL A 74 -13.38 5.77 -1.36
C VAL A 74 -14.36 4.66 -1.72
N MET A 75 -14.25 3.55 -1.00
CA MET A 75 -15.24 2.47 -1.04
C MET A 75 -16.58 3.01 -0.50
N ASP A 76 -17.62 2.86 -1.30
CA ASP A 76 -18.94 3.45 -1.09
C ASP A 76 -20.04 2.40 -1.37
N LEU A 77 -20.97 2.24 -0.43
CA LEU A 77 -22.20 1.49 -0.66
C LEU A 77 -23.19 2.38 -1.42
N ALA A 78 -23.48 2.03 -2.67
CA ALA A 78 -24.23 2.89 -3.58
C ALA A 78 -25.56 3.37 -2.99
N ASP A 79 -25.77 4.69 -3.03
CA ASP A 79 -26.93 5.40 -2.46
C ASP A 79 -27.19 5.15 -0.96
N GLY A 80 -26.24 4.51 -0.25
CA GLY A 80 -26.45 4.04 1.12
C GLY A 80 -27.59 3.03 1.26
N SER A 81 -27.96 2.33 0.18
CA SER A 81 -29.07 1.39 0.18
C SER A 81 -28.74 0.14 1.00
N PRO A 82 -29.58 -0.25 1.98
CA PRO A 82 -29.34 -1.43 2.81
C PRO A 82 -29.85 -2.72 2.18
N LYS A 83 -30.34 -2.67 0.94
CA LYS A 83 -30.87 -3.85 0.27
C LYS A 83 -29.73 -4.78 -0.11
N ASN A 84 -29.93 -6.09 0.08
CA ASN A 84 -29.02 -7.10 -0.45
C ASN A 84 -28.78 -6.83 -1.95
N HIS A 85 -27.53 -7.06 -2.36
CA HIS A 85 -27.03 -6.85 -3.72
C HIS A 85 -26.88 -5.36 -4.12
N THR A 86 -26.89 -4.44 -3.17
CA THR A 86 -26.51 -3.04 -3.45
C THR A 86 -25.02 -3.01 -3.83
N SER A 87 -24.68 -2.34 -4.94
CA SER A 87 -23.31 -2.31 -5.44
C SER A 87 -22.36 -1.61 -4.48
N ILE A 88 -21.14 -2.14 -4.37
CA ILE A 88 -20.00 -1.39 -3.82
C ILE A 88 -19.29 -0.68 -4.98
N ILE A 89 -19.05 0.61 -4.83
CA ILE A 89 -18.45 1.47 -5.86
C ILE A 89 -17.29 2.30 -5.29
N GLY A 90 -16.50 2.87 -6.20
CA GLY A 90 -15.55 3.93 -5.89
C GLY A 90 -16.25 5.27 -6.06
N PHE A 91 -16.30 6.08 -5.01
CA PHE A 91 -16.94 7.40 -5.09
C PHE A 91 -16.13 8.50 -4.40
N GLN A 92 -16.42 9.75 -4.74
CA GLN A 92 -15.78 10.88 -4.08
C GLN A 92 -16.15 10.90 -2.59
N TYR A 93 -15.16 11.13 -1.74
CA TYR A 93 -15.38 11.16 -0.30
C TYR A 93 -16.20 12.39 0.12
N TYR A 94 -17.35 12.14 0.73
CA TYR A 94 -18.25 13.13 1.34
C TYR A 94 -18.41 12.94 2.86
N GLY A 95 -17.85 11.87 3.44
CA GLY A 95 -17.92 11.61 4.89
C GLY A 95 -19.26 11.03 5.35
N ASN A 96 -20.12 10.62 4.42
CA ASN A 96 -21.39 9.99 4.70
C ASN A 96 -21.20 8.58 5.30
N SER A 97 -22.21 8.07 5.99
CA SER A 97 -22.15 6.75 6.64
C SER A 97 -21.95 5.59 5.65
N ASN A 98 -22.38 5.73 4.40
CA ASN A 98 -22.17 4.72 3.35
C ASN A 98 -20.73 4.65 2.82
N GLN A 99 -19.84 5.51 3.34
CA GLN A 99 -18.40 5.53 3.04
C GLN A 99 -17.55 5.22 4.28
N GLN A 100 -18.21 4.80 5.36
CA GLN A 100 -17.60 4.42 6.63
C GLN A 100 -17.91 2.95 6.88
N TRP A 101 -16.86 2.19 7.13
CA TRP A 101 -16.91 0.75 7.22
C TRP A 101 -16.50 0.33 8.62
N GLU A 102 -17.35 -0.49 9.23
CA GLU A 102 -16.93 -1.23 10.41
C GLU A 102 -16.03 -2.38 9.96
N ILE A 103 -14.89 -2.51 10.62
CA ILE A 103 -13.91 -3.57 10.41
C ILE A 103 -13.85 -4.34 11.72
N ILE A 104 -14.34 -5.57 11.73
CA ILE A 104 -14.40 -6.42 12.92
C ILE A 104 -13.52 -7.64 12.74
N GLU A 105 -12.92 -8.10 13.83
CA GLU A 105 -12.07 -9.29 13.80
C GLU A 105 -12.93 -10.55 13.61
N ALA A 106 -12.50 -11.44 12.71
CA ALA A 106 -13.11 -12.75 12.50
C ALA A 106 -12.11 -13.90 12.68
N ALA A 107 -12.65 -15.08 13.00
CA ALA A 107 -11.83 -16.29 13.13
C ALA A 107 -11.13 -16.60 11.80
N TYR A 108 -9.86 -17.03 11.88
CA TYR A 108 -9.11 -17.38 10.69
C TYR A 108 -9.73 -18.60 9.99
N VAL A 109 -10.20 -18.39 8.76
CA VAL A 109 -10.62 -19.45 7.83
C VAL A 109 -9.67 -19.44 6.63
N ASN A 110 -9.27 -20.62 6.16
CA ASN A 110 -8.50 -20.73 4.93
C ASN A 110 -9.45 -20.54 3.73
N LEU A 111 -9.43 -19.36 3.12
CA LEU A 111 -10.20 -19.02 1.93
C LEU A 111 -9.59 -19.59 0.62
N ALA A 112 -8.58 -20.47 0.72
CA ALA A 112 -7.98 -21.09 -0.48
C ALA A 112 -8.96 -22.03 -1.18
N GLY A 113 -9.10 -21.86 -2.51
CA GLY A 113 -9.89 -22.75 -3.36
C GLY A 113 -11.19 -22.13 -3.89
N ASN A 114 -11.54 -20.92 -3.44
CA ASN A 114 -12.60 -20.14 -4.08
C ASN A 114 -12.15 -19.71 -5.49
N TYR A 115 -12.94 -20.09 -6.48
CA TYR A 115 -12.73 -19.68 -7.87
C TYR A 115 -13.58 -18.46 -8.15
N HIS A 116 -12.93 -17.32 -8.34
CA HIS A 116 -13.56 -16.12 -8.85
C HIS A 116 -13.22 -15.92 -10.33
N VAL A 117 -13.78 -14.87 -10.91
CA VAL A 117 -13.43 -14.37 -12.23
C VAL A 117 -13.14 -12.88 -12.14
N ASP A 118 -12.22 -12.40 -12.99
CA ASP A 118 -11.91 -10.98 -13.07
C ASP A 118 -13.17 -10.16 -13.36
N GLY A 119 -13.41 -9.16 -12.50
CA GLY A 119 -14.55 -8.27 -12.61
C GLY A 119 -15.83 -8.78 -11.93
N GLN A 120 -15.76 -9.86 -11.16
CA GLN A 120 -16.89 -10.28 -10.33
C GLN A 120 -17.25 -9.13 -9.36
N PRO A 121 -18.52 -8.68 -9.32
CA PRO A 121 -18.92 -7.57 -8.46
C PRO A 121 -18.75 -7.89 -6.97
N ILE A 122 -18.35 -6.88 -6.20
CA ILE A 122 -18.49 -6.87 -4.74
C ILE A 122 -19.79 -6.11 -4.42
N ILE A 123 -20.63 -6.71 -3.60
CA ILE A 123 -21.96 -6.19 -3.27
C ILE A 123 -22.13 -6.13 -1.76
N GLY A 124 -22.96 -5.20 -1.29
CA GLY A 124 -23.48 -5.20 0.06
C GLY A 124 -24.51 -6.32 0.22
N TYR A 125 -24.40 -7.03 1.33
CA TYR A 125 -25.32 -8.10 1.73
C TYR A 125 -25.62 -7.97 3.22
N GLU A 126 -26.66 -8.67 3.68
CA GLU A 126 -26.91 -8.76 5.11
C GLU A 126 -25.80 -9.58 5.79
N TYR A 127 -25.20 -9.12 6.89
CA TYR A 127 -24.12 -9.84 7.56
C TYR A 127 -24.59 -11.22 8.06
N THR A 128 -23.96 -12.27 7.55
CA THR A 128 -24.28 -13.67 7.83
C THR A 128 -23.19 -14.42 8.58
N ASP A 129 -21.99 -13.83 8.73
CA ASP A 129 -20.79 -14.50 9.28
C ASP A 129 -20.36 -15.69 8.41
N GLU A 130 -20.69 -15.65 7.12
CA GLU A 130 -20.28 -16.64 6.13
C GLU A 130 -18.93 -16.28 5.48
N THR A 131 -18.31 -17.26 4.82
CA THR A 131 -16.93 -17.14 4.34
C THR A 131 -16.74 -16.14 3.20
N ASP A 132 -17.78 -15.82 2.45
CA ASP A 132 -17.78 -14.84 1.35
C ASP A 132 -17.79 -13.39 1.84
N GLU A 133 -17.97 -13.17 3.16
CA GLU A 133 -17.87 -11.87 3.83
C GLU A 133 -16.49 -11.65 4.50
N LEU A 134 -15.63 -12.66 4.48
CA LEU A 134 -14.32 -12.65 5.13
C LEU A 134 -13.22 -12.13 4.20
N TRP A 135 -12.38 -11.24 4.72
CA TRP A 135 -11.27 -10.68 3.97
C TRP A 135 -9.97 -10.70 4.78
N LYS A 136 -8.88 -11.18 4.18
CA LYS A 136 -7.55 -11.02 4.77
C LYS A 136 -6.96 -9.69 4.35
N PHE A 137 -6.32 -8.99 5.28
CA PHE A 137 -5.61 -7.74 4.99
C PHE A 137 -4.10 -7.99 4.98
N GLU A 138 -3.44 -7.72 3.85
CA GLU A 138 -1.98 -7.71 3.74
C GLU A 138 -1.48 -6.27 3.83
N ARG A 139 -0.81 -5.96 4.93
CA ARG A 139 -0.22 -4.65 5.17
C ARG A 139 0.92 -4.35 4.18
N ARG A 140 0.87 -3.17 3.55
CA ARG A 140 1.81 -2.63 2.55
C ARG A 140 2.52 -1.35 3.01
N ASP A 141 2.52 -1.08 4.31
CA ASP A 141 3.17 0.07 4.92
C ASP A 141 3.92 -0.30 6.22
N ALA A 142 4.73 0.64 6.71
CA ALA A 142 5.50 0.49 7.94
C ALA A 142 5.52 1.80 8.73
N SER A 143 5.64 1.69 10.06
CA SER A 143 5.83 2.86 10.91
C SER A 143 7.27 3.37 10.79
N ALA A 144 7.49 4.67 11.00
CA ALA A 144 8.83 5.25 11.04
C ALA A 144 9.73 4.52 12.06
N VAL A 145 9.16 4.12 13.20
CA VAL A 145 9.87 3.37 14.26
C VAL A 145 10.33 1.99 13.75
N ASP A 146 9.45 1.26 13.05
CA ASP A 146 9.81 -0.04 12.47
C ASP A 146 10.85 0.10 11.36
N ILE A 147 10.74 1.14 10.53
CA ILE A 147 11.71 1.41 9.46
C ILE A 147 13.10 1.65 10.07
N VAL A 148 13.22 2.50 11.09
CA VAL A 148 14.49 2.74 11.80
C VAL A 148 15.04 1.45 12.40
N ARG A 149 14.17 0.65 13.05
CA ARG A 149 14.57 -0.63 13.66
C ARG A 149 15.09 -1.62 12.62
N ILE A 150 14.41 -1.77 11.49
CA ILE A 150 14.80 -2.69 10.41
C ILE A 150 16.07 -2.19 9.71
N ALA A 151 16.19 -0.89 9.45
CA ALA A 151 17.40 -0.29 8.90
C ALA A 151 18.63 -0.51 9.82
N GLY A 152 18.45 -0.38 11.14
CA GLY A 152 19.50 -0.64 12.12
C GLY A 152 20.02 -2.08 12.08
N SER A 153 19.21 -3.06 11.67
CA SER A 153 19.64 -4.46 11.55
C SER A 153 20.71 -4.69 10.47
N VAL A 154 20.86 -3.74 9.53
CA VAL A 154 21.89 -3.75 8.48
C VAL A 154 22.93 -2.63 8.68
N ALA A 155 23.13 -2.19 9.93
CA ALA A 155 24.07 -1.12 10.30
C ALA A 155 23.82 0.21 9.57
N MET A 156 22.55 0.52 9.27
CA MET A 156 22.14 1.81 8.72
C MET A 156 21.53 2.71 9.79
N ASP A 157 22.14 3.87 9.99
CA ASP A 157 21.58 4.98 10.76
C ASP A 157 20.60 5.75 9.86
N ALA A 158 19.33 5.36 9.90
CA ALA A 158 18.28 5.88 9.03
C ALA A 158 17.43 6.94 9.76
N HIS A 159 17.23 8.09 9.13
CA HIS A 159 16.45 9.20 9.68
C HIS A 159 15.27 9.58 8.78
N PRO A 160 14.07 9.79 9.35
CA PRO A 160 12.92 10.25 8.58
C PRO A 160 13.10 11.72 8.18
N THR A 161 12.63 12.04 6.97
CA THR A 161 12.53 13.40 6.42
C THR A 161 11.11 13.97 6.50
N SER A 162 10.14 13.12 6.86
CA SER A 162 8.74 13.45 7.07
C SER A 162 8.38 13.30 8.54
N ALA A 163 7.46 14.13 9.03
CA ALA A 163 6.88 13.95 10.35
C ALA A 163 5.75 12.90 10.37
N ASN A 164 5.37 12.35 9.21
CA ASN A 164 4.32 11.34 9.13
C ASN A 164 4.80 10.03 9.82
N PRO A 165 4.01 9.47 10.76
CA PRO A 165 4.39 8.23 11.42
C PRO A 165 4.37 6.99 10.52
N MET A 166 3.71 7.04 9.36
CA MET A 166 3.42 5.90 8.50
C MET A 166 3.88 6.13 7.06
N TYR A 167 4.47 5.10 6.46
CA TYR A 167 5.03 5.15 5.11
C TYR A 167 4.53 3.99 4.27
N TYR A 168 4.00 4.28 3.07
CA TYR A 168 3.83 3.25 2.05
C TYR A 168 5.19 2.62 1.74
N VAL A 169 5.25 1.29 1.75
CA VAL A 169 6.46 0.52 1.42
C VAL A 169 6.29 -0.04 0.00
N PRO A 170 6.74 0.70 -1.03
CA PRO A 170 6.73 0.19 -2.39
C PRO A 170 7.68 -1.01 -2.50
N PRO A 171 7.28 -2.10 -3.18
CA PRO A 171 8.19 -3.20 -3.44
C PRO A 171 9.32 -2.75 -4.36
N ILE A 172 10.48 -3.41 -4.26
CA ILE A 172 11.65 -3.09 -5.10
C ILE A 172 11.36 -3.20 -6.61
N ALA A 173 10.43 -4.08 -6.99
CA ALA A 173 9.99 -4.22 -8.37
C ALA A 173 9.32 -2.93 -8.89
N LEU A 174 8.57 -2.22 -8.04
CA LEU A 174 7.95 -0.94 -8.40
C LEU A 174 9.01 0.14 -8.57
N LEU A 175 10.02 0.19 -7.69
CA LEU A 175 11.17 1.09 -7.86
C LEU A 175 11.86 0.83 -9.21
N SER A 176 12.06 -0.45 -9.56
CA SER A 176 12.69 -0.85 -10.82
C SER A 176 11.85 -0.46 -12.04
N GLU A 177 10.53 -0.67 -12.00
CA GLU A 177 9.61 -0.23 -13.07
C GLU A 177 9.69 1.29 -13.26
N VAL A 178 9.59 2.06 -12.18
CA VAL A 178 9.62 3.52 -12.23
C VAL A 178 10.96 4.00 -12.79
N TRP A 179 12.07 3.43 -12.33
CA TRP A 179 13.41 3.79 -12.79
C TRP A 179 13.59 3.69 -14.31
N LEU A 180 13.02 2.67 -14.96
CA LEU A 180 13.09 2.50 -16.42
C LEU A 180 12.48 3.68 -17.19
N GLY A 181 11.59 4.45 -16.56
CA GLY A 181 10.96 5.64 -17.14
C GLY A 181 11.79 6.92 -17.03
N PHE A 182 12.93 6.92 -16.35
CA PHE A 182 13.74 8.12 -16.11
C PHE A 182 15.19 7.96 -16.56
N SER A 183 15.75 9.05 -17.08
CA SER A 183 17.19 9.18 -17.33
C SER A 183 17.80 10.04 -16.22
N LEU A 184 18.75 9.47 -15.48
CA LEU A 184 19.39 10.11 -14.33
C LEU A 184 20.79 10.61 -14.73
N SER A 185 21.05 11.88 -14.50
CA SER A 185 22.27 12.55 -14.98
C SER A 185 23.08 13.22 -13.87
N SER A 186 22.51 13.37 -12.68
CA SER A 186 23.18 14.00 -11.55
C SER A 186 24.34 13.14 -11.01
N ASP A 187 25.21 13.81 -10.26
CA ASP A 187 26.25 13.16 -9.47
C ASP A 187 25.65 12.35 -8.30
N ASP A 188 24.51 12.81 -7.75
CA ASP A 188 23.74 12.10 -6.73
C ASP A 188 22.47 11.47 -7.29
N LYS A 189 22.68 10.39 -8.06
CA LYS A 189 21.58 9.64 -8.68
C LYS A 189 20.58 9.07 -7.68
N ALA A 190 20.97 8.86 -6.42
CA ALA A 190 20.05 8.38 -5.38
C ALA A 190 19.04 9.46 -4.99
N LEU A 191 19.50 10.71 -4.83
CA LEU A 191 18.61 11.83 -4.57
C LEU A 191 17.76 12.19 -5.80
N GLU A 192 18.34 12.16 -7.00
CA GLU A 192 17.59 12.40 -8.25
C GLU A 192 16.51 11.34 -8.47
N PHE A 193 16.81 10.05 -8.25
CA PHE A 193 15.82 8.99 -8.38
C PHE A 193 14.69 9.11 -7.35
N ARG A 194 15.00 9.48 -6.10
CA ARG A 194 13.96 9.76 -5.09
C ARG A 194 13.00 10.85 -5.57
N THR A 195 13.54 11.92 -6.15
CA THR A 195 12.73 13.01 -6.73
C THR A 195 11.91 12.53 -7.93
N ALA A 196 12.50 11.70 -8.81
CA ALA A 196 11.81 11.11 -9.95
C ALA A 196 10.66 10.20 -9.52
N PHE A 197 10.86 9.39 -8.48
CA PHE A 197 9.82 8.52 -7.92
C PHE A 197 8.65 9.34 -7.34
N ILE A 198 8.94 10.45 -6.64
CA ILE A 198 7.89 11.35 -6.14
C ILE A 198 7.07 11.92 -7.30
N LYS A 199 7.73 12.40 -8.37
CA LYS A 199 7.03 12.88 -9.58
C LYS A 199 6.18 11.80 -10.23
N TRP A 200 6.68 10.57 -10.29
CA TRP A 200 5.88 9.43 -10.76
C TRP A 200 4.67 9.20 -9.85
N ALA A 201 4.86 9.23 -8.53
CA ALA A 201 3.80 9.02 -7.56
C ALA A 201 2.71 10.10 -7.65
N GLU A 202 3.05 11.37 -7.83
CA GLU A 202 2.10 12.48 -8.04
C GLU A 202 1.16 12.23 -9.24
N GLY A 203 1.64 11.55 -10.28
CA GLY A 203 0.83 11.19 -11.45
C GLY A 203 0.05 9.86 -11.31
N ASN A 204 0.40 9.01 -10.35
CA ASN A 204 -0.08 7.63 -10.26
C ASN A 204 -0.81 7.27 -8.96
N ILE A 205 -0.63 8.04 -7.88
CA ILE A 205 -1.25 7.84 -6.58
C ILE A 205 -2.10 9.07 -6.25
N ARG A 206 -3.41 8.86 -6.05
CA ARG A 206 -4.39 9.95 -5.80
C ARG A 206 -5.03 9.88 -4.41
N ALA A 207 -4.76 8.84 -3.60
CA ALA A 207 -5.38 8.66 -2.28
C ALA A 207 -5.14 9.80 -1.29
N ALA A 208 -4.01 10.49 -1.34
CA ALA A 208 -3.66 11.40 -0.27
C ALA A 208 -2.57 12.39 -0.65
N VAL A 209 -2.75 13.64 -0.18
CA VAL A 209 -1.69 14.67 -0.16
C VAL A 209 -0.70 14.46 0.98
N ASP A 210 -1.05 13.66 2.00
CA ASP A 210 -0.25 13.43 3.20
C ASP A 210 0.48 12.08 3.21
N LEU A 211 0.42 11.29 2.14
CA LEU A 211 1.09 10.00 2.05
C LEU A 211 2.61 10.16 2.03
N SER A 212 3.31 9.52 2.97
CA SER A 212 4.77 9.36 2.90
C SER A 212 5.14 8.06 2.19
N LEU A 213 6.15 8.12 1.32
CA LEU A 213 6.63 7.01 0.50
C LEU A 213 8.00 6.58 1.00
N LEU A 214 8.20 5.29 1.28
CA LEU A 214 9.51 4.77 1.65
C LEU A 214 10.38 4.55 0.41
N VAL A 215 10.95 5.64 -0.11
CA VAL A 215 12.03 5.61 -1.09
C VAL A 215 13.22 6.32 -0.48
N GLY A 216 13.95 5.56 0.33
CA GLY A 216 15.10 6.06 1.04
C GLY A 216 16.28 6.32 0.11
N SER A 217 17.20 7.17 0.56
CA SER A 217 18.55 7.27 0.01
C SER A 217 19.56 6.90 1.11
N ALA A 218 20.67 6.27 0.74
CA ALA A 218 21.72 5.90 1.68
C ALA A 218 23.11 6.00 1.06
N LYS A 219 24.10 6.24 1.90
CA LYS A 219 25.52 6.31 1.52
C LYS A 219 26.39 5.60 2.55
N ALA A 220 27.39 4.86 2.07
CA ALA A 220 28.40 4.22 2.91
C ALA A 220 29.31 5.26 3.55
N LEU A 221 29.46 5.19 4.87
CA LEU A 221 30.28 6.11 5.66
C LEU A 221 31.78 5.80 5.55
N ASP A 222 32.12 4.53 5.42
CA ASP A 222 33.48 4.00 5.28
C ASP A 222 33.98 3.97 3.82
N HIS A 223 33.08 4.18 2.86
CA HIS A 223 33.38 4.21 1.43
C HIS A 223 32.70 5.41 0.74
N PRO A 224 33.12 6.65 1.04
CA PRO A 224 32.45 7.88 0.57
C PRO A 224 32.55 8.11 -0.95
N ASP A 225 33.46 7.40 -1.61
CA ASP A 225 33.65 7.36 -3.06
C ASP A 225 32.59 6.51 -3.78
N LYS A 226 31.96 5.56 -3.08
CA LYS A 226 30.85 4.80 -3.65
C LYS A 226 29.64 5.70 -3.89
N ALA A 227 28.96 5.43 -5.02
CA ALA A 227 27.70 6.07 -5.34
C ALA A 227 26.64 5.78 -4.27
N GLY A 228 25.76 6.75 -4.02
CA GLY A 228 24.58 6.54 -3.18
C GLY A 228 23.65 5.49 -3.79
N VAL A 229 22.88 4.84 -2.91
CA VAL A 229 21.84 3.88 -3.28
C VAL A 229 20.48 4.36 -2.80
N ASN A 230 19.43 3.91 -3.46
CA ASN A 230 18.09 3.98 -2.89
C ASN A 230 17.77 2.71 -2.12
N TRP A 231 16.78 2.77 -1.24
CA TRP A 231 16.37 1.61 -0.47
C TRP A 231 14.89 1.65 -0.08
N THR A 232 14.35 0.46 0.16
CA THR A 232 13.02 0.18 0.72
C THR A 232 13.12 -1.06 1.62
N LEU A 233 12.02 -1.52 2.20
CA LEU A 233 12.00 -2.79 2.95
C LEU A 233 11.72 -3.97 2.01
N SER A 234 12.15 -5.16 2.42
CA SER A 234 11.75 -6.40 1.76
C SER A 234 10.24 -6.66 1.91
N ASP A 235 9.64 -7.43 1.00
CA ASP A 235 8.18 -7.69 1.02
C ASP A 235 7.69 -8.37 2.31
N ASN A 236 8.57 -9.06 3.02
CA ASN A 236 8.28 -9.67 4.32
C ASN A 236 8.62 -8.77 5.52
N TYR A 237 9.06 -7.52 5.30
CA TYR A 237 9.48 -6.55 6.33
C TYR A 237 10.61 -7.06 7.24
N GLY A 238 11.34 -8.08 6.82
CA GLY A 238 12.43 -8.68 7.57
C GLY A 238 13.79 -8.00 7.36
N GLY A 239 13.91 -7.11 6.38
CA GLY A 239 15.17 -6.46 6.05
C GLY A 239 15.02 -5.30 5.09
N VAL A 240 16.17 -4.79 4.65
CA VAL A 240 16.28 -3.68 3.68
C VAL A 240 16.70 -4.25 2.33
N VAL A 241 16.14 -3.69 1.25
CA VAL A 241 16.55 -3.98 -0.12
C VAL A 241 17.09 -2.70 -0.75
N PHE A 242 18.27 -2.77 -1.36
CA PHE A 242 18.93 -1.63 -1.97
C PHE A 242 18.79 -1.65 -3.49
N PHE A 243 18.71 -0.46 -4.07
CA PHE A 243 18.61 -0.21 -5.49
C PHE A 243 19.72 0.75 -5.93
N SER A 244 20.49 0.36 -6.93
CA SER A 244 21.55 1.20 -7.50
C SER A 244 20.99 1.98 -8.71
N PRO A 245 20.60 3.25 -8.56
CA PRO A 245 19.97 4.02 -9.62
C PRO A 245 20.90 4.30 -10.83
N GLY A 246 22.22 4.14 -10.67
CA GLY A 246 23.16 4.25 -11.78
C GLY A 246 23.16 3.06 -12.74
N THR A 247 22.71 1.88 -12.27
CA THR A 247 22.78 0.62 -13.02
C THR A 247 21.43 -0.09 -13.13
N GLY A 248 20.44 0.30 -12.35
CA GLY A 248 19.16 -0.40 -12.23
C GLY A 248 19.25 -1.72 -11.46
N SER A 249 20.38 -2.00 -10.79
CA SER A 249 20.59 -3.29 -10.12
C SER A 249 20.08 -3.28 -8.68
N VAL A 250 19.41 -4.36 -8.29
CA VAL A 250 19.05 -4.64 -6.89
C VAL A 250 20.24 -5.29 -6.17
N THR A 251 20.56 -4.82 -4.96
CA THR A 251 21.65 -5.37 -4.14
C THR A 251 21.20 -5.56 -2.69
N VAL A 252 21.88 -6.46 -1.96
CA VAL A 252 21.56 -6.78 -0.56
C VAL A 252 22.28 -5.88 0.45
N SER A 253 23.40 -5.26 0.06
CA SER A 253 24.08 -4.23 0.85
C SER A 253 25.11 -3.48 0.00
N PRO A 254 25.23 -2.15 0.13
CA PRO A 254 26.35 -1.38 -0.41
C PRO A 254 27.68 -1.60 0.35
N GLY A 255 27.64 -2.34 1.47
CA GLY A 255 28.75 -2.61 2.38
C GLY A 255 28.98 -1.50 3.41
N GLY A 256 29.55 -1.87 4.55
CA GLY A 256 29.96 -0.91 5.58
C GLY A 256 28.83 -0.39 6.46
N SER A 257 29.14 0.64 7.25
CA SER A 257 28.14 1.40 8.01
C SER A 257 27.49 2.45 7.12
N LEU A 258 26.17 2.62 7.24
CA LEU A 258 25.40 3.46 6.33
C LEU A 258 24.75 4.63 7.06
N PHE A 259 24.70 5.78 6.40
CA PHE A 259 23.79 6.87 6.75
C PHE A 259 22.67 6.92 5.72
N GLY A 260 21.42 6.96 6.19
CA GLY A 260 20.24 6.92 5.34
C GLY A 260 19.21 7.99 5.70
N LEU A 261 18.48 8.46 4.68
CA LEU A 261 17.34 9.36 4.82
C LEU A 261 16.12 8.72 4.18
N PHE A 262 14.93 8.85 4.78
CA PHE A 262 13.68 8.32 4.22
C PHE A 262 12.47 9.23 4.41
#